data_AF-A0A842KFM2-F1
#
_entry.id   AF-A0A842KFM2-F1
#
_cell.length_a   1.000
_cell.length_b   1.000
_cell.length_c   1.000
_cell.angle_alpha   90.00
_cell.angle_beta   90.00
_cell.angle_gamma   90.00
#
_symmetry.space_group_name_H-M   'P 1'
#
loop_
_entity.id
_entity.type
_entity.pdbx_description
1 polymer ?
#
loop_
_entity_poly.entity_id
_entity_poly.type
_entity_poly.pdbx_seq_one_letter_code
_entity_poly.pdbx_strand_id
1 'polypeptide(L)'
;MIGLITENFSFYYDIVDLLKRRKIPFITLSYEDNIPSSVDVIITSDKKKLNIKFDKIICYEEGCNIDKLIDKAILLMSKNKKLLFGIDPGEKIGIAVYSGVMLIKKFVTKDPKELILFIKEMISEAGAEEVVVKVGNGGGLIRNRIINLLQDENLLIQIVDESDIQSFDDDAISACKIAMTPGKEIKYKMSVEPKEGEIKNIQRLSRLKSKNITISKELARKVLIGEISLEEAIEFQKRS
;
A
#
# COMPACT_ATOMS: atom_id res chain seq x y z
N MET A 1 19.94 2.61 10.94
CA MET A 1 18.89 1.92 11.74
C MET A 1 18.07 2.93 12.55
N ILE A 2 16.97 2.51 13.18
CA ILE A 2 16.17 3.37 14.08
C ILE A 2 16.74 3.33 15.51
N GLY A 3 16.89 4.48 16.16
CA GLY A 3 17.12 4.58 17.60
C GLY A 3 15.80 4.86 18.32
N LEU A 4 15.45 4.04 19.31
CA LEU A 4 14.25 4.22 20.13
C LEU A 4 14.63 4.69 21.53
N ILE A 5 14.17 5.88 21.92
CA ILE A 5 14.44 6.47 23.23
C ILE A 5 13.11 6.86 23.88
N THR A 6 12.66 6.11 24.88
CA THR A 6 11.38 6.36 25.54
C THR A 6 11.36 5.81 26.96
N GLU A 7 10.72 6.55 27.87
CA GLU A 7 10.34 6.08 29.21
C GLU A 7 8.85 5.66 29.27
N ASN A 8 8.07 5.96 28.22
CA ASN A 8 6.69 5.53 28.12
C ASN A 8 6.65 4.03 27.79
N PHE A 9 6.33 3.21 28.78
CA PHE A 9 6.27 1.75 28.67
C PHE A 9 5.22 1.27 27.65
N SER A 10 4.03 1.87 27.61
CA SER A 10 2.99 1.47 26.64
C SER A 10 3.48 1.67 25.21
N PHE A 11 3.96 2.88 24.92
CA PHE A 11 4.51 3.21 23.61
C PHE A 11 5.69 2.31 23.24
N TYR A 12 6.59 2.04 24.20
CA TYR A 12 7.73 1.15 24.00
C TYR A 12 7.31 -0.24 23.54
N TYR A 13 6.35 -0.87 24.22
CA TYR A 13 5.89 -2.21 23.86
C TYR A 13 5.24 -2.22 22.47
N ASP A 14 4.36 -1.25 22.20
CA ASP A 14 3.62 -1.18 20.94
C ASP A 14 4.57 -0.97 19.74
N ILE A 15 5.55 -0.06 19.86
CA ILE A 15 6.47 0.22 18.77
C ILE A 15 7.51 -0.89 18.58
N VAL A 16 8.02 -1.48 19.66
CA VAL A 16 8.99 -2.59 19.57
C VAL A 16 8.36 -3.81 18.89
N ASP A 17 7.14 -4.15 19.26
CA ASP A 17 6.38 -5.24 18.66
C ASP A 17 6.19 -5.00 17.15
N LEU A 18 5.79 -3.78 16.77
CA LEU A 18 5.58 -3.43 15.37
C LEU A 18 6.89 -3.40 14.55
N LEU A 19 7.97 -2.84 15.09
CA LEU A 19 9.31 -2.84 14.46
C LEU A 19 9.80 -4.28 14.23
N LYS A 20 9.61 -5.18 15.21
CA LYS A 20 9.96 -6.61 15.08
C LYS A 20 9.12 -7.31 14.02
N ARG A 21 7.79 -7.13 14.02
CA ARG A 21 6.91 -7.71 12.99
C ARG A 21 7.30 -7.27 11.58
N ARG A 22 7.69 -6.00 11.42
CA ARG A 22 8.12 -5.42 10.15
C ARG A 22 9.59 -5.70 9.81
N LYS A 23 10.32 -6.40 10.70
CA LYS A 23 11.74 -6.74 10.56
C LYS A 23 12.63 -5.50 10.33
N ILE A 24 12.28 -4.39 10.96
CA ILE A 24 13.03 -3.14 10.85
C ILE A 24 14.14 -3.14 11.90
N PRO A 25 15.42 -2.97 11.53
CA PRO A 25 16.51 -2.89 12.49
C PRO A 25 16.38 -1.66 13.38
N PHE A 26 16.44 -1.87 14.69
CA PHE A 26 16.41 -0.80 15.68
C PHE A 26 17.31 -1.12 16.89
N ILE A 27 17.65 -0.07 17.63
CA ILE A 27 18.33 -0.14 18.93
C ILE A 27 17.53 0.66 19.96
N THR A 28 17.40 0.13 21.17
CA THR A 28 16.84 0.86 22.31
C THR A 28 17.97 1.58 23.02
N LEU A 29 17.79 2.87 23.32
CA LEU A 29 18.74 3.73 24.01
C LEU A 29 18.05 4.47 25.15
N SER A 30 18.82 4.83 26.16
CA SER A 30 18.42 5.73 27.26
C SER A 30 18.67 7.17 26.86
N TYR A 31 18.12 8.14 27.60
CA TYR A 31 18.31 9.57 27.28
C TYR A 31 19.77 10.03 27.52
N GLU A 32 20.52 9.29 28.33
CA GLU A 32 21.92 9.53 28.67
C GLU A 32 22.90 8.82 27.73
N ASP A 33 22.41 7.90 26.89
CA ASP A 33 23.27 7.11 26.01
C ASP A 33 23.77 7.95 24.82
N ASN A 34 25.03 7.72 24.44
CA ASN A 34 25.55 8.27 23.20
C ASN A 34 24.89 7.58 21.99
N ILE A 35 24.41 8.37 21.03
CA ILE A 35 23.77 7.84 19.82
C ILE A 35 24.85 7.25 18.89
N PRO A 36 24.79 5.95 18.55
CA PRO A 36 25.74 5.35 17.62
C PRO A 36 25.63 5.97 16.21
N SER A 37 26.74 6.03 15.48
CA SER A 37 26.78 6.54 14.10
C SER A 37 25.94 5.72 13.11
N SER A 38 25.56 4.50 13.48
CA SER A 38 24.67 3.64 12.70
C SER A 38 23.19 4.02 12.80
N VAL A 39 22.82 4.91 13.73
CA VAL A 39 21.45 5.42 13.88
C VAL A 39 21.22 6.54 12.87
N ASP A 40 20.18 6.38 12.06
CA ASP A 40 19.81 7.33 11.01
C ASP A 40 18.66 8.25 11.45
N VAL A 41 17.77 7.75 12.31
CA VAL A 41 16.56 8.43 12.80
C VAL A 41 16.31 8.01 14.23
N ILE A 42 15.90 8.96 15.07
CA ILE A 42 15.46 8.72 16.44
C ILE A 42 13.96 8.84 16.53
N ILE A 43 13.35 7.87 17.20
CA ILE A 43 11.96 7.93 17.64
C ILE A 43 11.95 8.07 19.17
N THR A 44 11.22 9.05 19.67
CA THR A 44 11.13 9.30 21.12
C THR A 44 9.72 9.70 21.56
N SER A 45 9.37 9.47 22.82
CA SER A 45 8.14 10.00 23.43
C SER A 45 8.33 11.38 24.06
N ASP A 46 9.57 11.83 24.28
CA ASP A 46 9.85 13.13 24.90
C ASP A 46 11.12 13.75 24.32
N LYS A 47 10.94 14.58 23.28
CA LYS A 47 12.04 15.28 22.62
C LYS A 47 12.76 16.26 23.56
N LYS A 48 12.13 16.77 24.63
CA LYS A 48 12.75 17.78 25.51
C LYS A 48 13.83 17.16 26.40
N LYS A 49 13.72 15.87 26.69
CA LYS A 49 14.72 15.13 27.47
C LYS A 49 15.97 14.75 26.65
N LEU A 50 15.90 14.83 25.32
CA LEU A 50 17.07 14.59 24.47
C LEU A 50 18.03 15.77 24.58
N ASN A 51 19.12 15.57 25.32
CA ASN A 51 20.19 16.57 25.44
C ASN A 51 21.20 16.50 24.28
N ILE A 52 20.77 16.02 23.10
CA ILE A 52 21.65 15.75 21.95
C ILE A 52 21.10 16.46 20.72
N LYS A 53 21.99 17.14 19.98
CA LYS A 53 21.67 17.67 18.66
C LYS A 53 21.70 16.53 17.63
N PHE A 54 20.54 15.97 17.35
CA PHE A 54 20.34 14.99 16.29
C PHE A 54 19.32 15.52 15.29
N ASP A 55 19.64 15.51 14.00
CA ASP A 55 18.84 16.22 12.99
C ASP A 55 17.49 15.55 12.72
N LYS A 56 17.43 14.22 12.81
CA LYS A 56 16.27 13.42 12.42
C LYS A 56 15.61 12.78 13.63
N ILE A 57 14.79 13.57 14.32
CA ILE A 57 14.02 13.13 15.50
C ILE A 57 12.53 13.17 15.17
N ILE A 58 11.84 12.06 15.43
CA ILE A 58 10.39 11.95 15.41
C ILE A 58 9.89 11.81 16.85
N CYS A 59 8.99 12.70 17.25
CA CYS A 59 8.32 12.61 18.54
C CYS A 59 7.01 11.85 18.39
N TYR A 60 6.79 10.87 19.26
CA TYR A 60 5.50 10.26 19.49
C TYR A 60 4.64 11.20 20.32
N GLU A 61 3.39 11.33 19.93
CA GLU A 61 2.35 12.04 20.66
C GLU A 61 1.21 11.05 20.94
N GLU A 62 0.60 11.13 22.12
CA GLU A 62 -0.45 10.20 22.52
C GLU A 62 -1.64 10.26 21.54
N GLY A 63 -2.14 9.09 21.13
CA GLY A 63 -3.18 8.96 20.11
C GLY A 63 -2.68 8.96 18.66
N CYS A 64 -1.37 9.17 18.42
CA CYS A 64 -0.81 9.04 17.08
C CYS A 64 -0.77 7.58 16.61
N ASN A 65 -0.93 7.39 15.31
CA ASN A 65 -0.80 6.08 14.68
C ASN A 65 0.69 5.66 14.58
N ILE A 66 1.06 4.62 15.32
CA ILE A 66 2.45 4.12 15.39
C ILE A 66 2.94 3.58 14.03
N ASP A 67 2.06 2.98 13.21
CA ASP A 67 2.42 2.56 11.85
C ASP A 67 2.85 3.76 11.00
N LYS A 68 2.10 4.87 11.04
CA LYS A 68 2.47 6.10 10.32
C LYS A 68 3.78 6.69 10.86
N LEU A 69 3.99 6.60 12.17
CA LEU A 69 5.22 7.07 12.80
C LEU A 69 6.45 6.29 12.29
N ILE A 70 6.33 4.97 12.15
CA ILE A 70 7.37 4.13 11.56
C ILE A 70 7.55 4.42 10.06
N ASP A 71 6.46 4.57 9.30
CA ASP A 71 6.52 4.90 7.87
C ASP A 71 7.33 6.20 7.65
N LYS A 72 7.07 7.22 8.46
CA LYS A 72 7.83 8.49 8.46
C LYS A 72 9.30 8.29 8.84
N ALA A 73 9.59 7.42 9.80
CA ALA A 73 10.98 7.11 10.17
C ALA A 73 11.74 6.50 8.99
N ILE A 74 11.15 5.51 8.32
CA ILE A 74 11.73 4.86 7.14
C ILE A 74 11.98 5.88 6.01
N LEU A 75 11.02 6.77 5.75
CA LEU A 75 11.16 7.83 4.75
C LEU A 75 12.35 8.75 5.05
N LEU A 76 12.48 9.20 6.30
CA LEU A 76 13.61 10.04 6.72
C LEU A 76 14.96 9.32 6.62
N MET A 77 14.99 8.00 6.79
CA MET A 77 16.22 7.20 6.66
C MET A 77 16.68 7.11 5.20
N SER A 78 15.76 6.88 4.27
CA SER A 78 16.08 6.58 2.87
C SER A 78 16.81 7.72 2.14
N LYS A 79 16.55 8.99 2.50
CA LYS A 79 17.04 10.21 1.80
C LYS A 79 16.71 10.24 0.29
N ASN A 80 15.94 9.28 -0.21
CA ASN A 80 15.67 9.11 -1.62
C ASN A 80 14.32 9.75 -1.97
N LYS A 81 14.35 10.71 -2.89
CA LYS A 81 13.16 11.39 -3.40
C LYS A 81 12.40 10.58 -4.46
N LYS A 82 12.83 9.34 -4.71
CA LYS A 82 12.16 8.40 -5.61
C LYS A 82 11.28 7.44 -4.82
N LEU A 83 10.00 7.38 -5.17
CA LEU A 83 9.08 6.36 -4.69
C LEU A 83 8.79 5.33 -5.79
N LEU A 84 8.77 4.07 -5.38
CA LEU A 84 8.45 2.95 -6.23
C LEU A 84 7.29 2.17 -5.62
N PHE A 85 6.17 2.14 -6.33
CA PHE A 85 4.99 1.38 -5.95
C PHE A 85 4.89 0.11 -6.78
N GLY A 86 4.57 -1.01 -6.14
CA GLY A 86 4.10 -2.23 -6.78
C GLY A 86 2.65 -2.47 -6.43
N ILE A 87 1.85 -2.82 -7.43
CA ILE A 87 0.42 -3.06 -7.30
C ILE A 87 0.10 -4.41 -7.92
N ASP A 88 -0.46 -5.30 -7.12
CA ASP A 88 -1.03 -6.58 -7.56
C ASP A 88 -2.55 -6.43 -7.72
N PRO A 89 -3.07 -6.35 -8.96
CA PRO A 89 -4.50 -6.16 -9.20
C PRO A 89 -5.31 -7.46 -9.06
N GLY A 90 -6.39 -7.41 -8.30
CA GLY A 90 -7.30 -8.54 -8.10
C GLY A 90 -8.55 -8.16 -7.32
N GLU A 91 -9.31 -9.15 -6.84
CA GLU A 91 -10.43 -8.91 -5.89
C GLU A 91 -9.93 -8.20 -4.63
N LYS A 92 -8.72 -8.59 -4.21
CA LYS A 92 -7.88 -7.91 -3.25
C LYS A 92 -6.73 -7.29 -4.02
N ILE A 93 -6.46 -6.02 -3.75
CA ILE A 93 -5.41 -5.23 -4.39
C ILE A 93 -4.23 -5.20 -3.43
N GLY A 94 -3.18 -5.92 -3.78
CA GLY A 94 -1.92 -5.87 -3.05
C GLY A 94 -1.16 -4.58 -3.38
N ILE A 95 -0.59 -3.94 -2.36
CA ILE A 95 0.14 -2.68 -2.50
C ILE A 95 1.45 -2.80 -1.74
N ALA A 96 2.55 -2.38 -2.37
CA ALA A 96 3.84 -2.20 -1.73
C ALA A 96 4.46 -0.88 -2.17
N VAL A 97 5.07 -0.14 -1.24
CA VAL A 97 5.77 1.11 -1.53
C VAL A 97 7.20 1.06 -0.99
N TYR A 98 8.13 1.51 -1.82
CA TYR A 98 9.55 1.55 -1.54
C TYR A 98 10.10 2.96 -1.73
N SER A 99 11.11 3.28 -0.94
CA SER A 99 12.03 4.38 -1.22
C SER A 99 13.42 3.79 -1.40
N GLY A 100 13.95 3.86 -2.62
CA GLY A 100 15.11 3.04 -3.02
C GLY A 100 14.83 1.55 -2.87
N VAL A 101 15.63 0.86 -2.06
CA VAL A 101 15.48 -0.59 -1.75
C VAL A 101 14.72 -0.85 -0.46
N MET A 102 14.36 0.20 0.28
CA MET A 102 13.75 0.07 1.60
C MET A 102 12.22 0.00 1.47
N LEU A 103 11.63 -1.12 1.90
CA LEU A 103 10.18 -1.28 1.96
C LEU A 103 9.65 -0.33 3.04
N ILE A 104 8.89 0.68 2.62
CA ILE A 104 8.17 1.54 3.56
C ILE A 104 6.99 0.75 4.06
N LYS A 105 6.03 0.40 3.21
CA LYS A 105 4.78 -0.24 3.65
C LYS A 105 4.28 -1.23 2.61
N LYS A 106 3.57 -2.25 3.09
CA LYS A 106 2.74 -3.12 2.24
C LYS A 106 1.42 -3.43 2.93
N PHE A 107 0.35 -3.54 2.17
CA PHE A 107 -0.98 -3.91 2.66
C PHE A 107 -1.87 -4.33 1.51
N VAL A 108 -3.12 -4.68 1.83
CA VAL A 108 -4.14 -5.06 0.86
C VAL A 108 -5.37 -4.17 1.05
N THR A 109 -5.96 -3.71 -0.04
CA THR A 109 -7.27 -3.04 -0.06
C THR A 109 -8.21 -3.73 -1.05
N LYS A 110 -9.51 -3.46 -0.97
CA LYS A 110 -10.50 -3.86 -1.99
C LYS A 110 -10.94 -2.68 -2.87
N ASP A 111 -10.55 -1.46 -2.54
CA ASP A 111 -10.99 -0.25 -3.23
C ASP A 111 -9.82 0.42 -3.97
N PRO A 112 -9.88 0.50 -5.32
CA PRO A 112 -8.93 1.30 -6.10
C PRO A 112 -8.83 2.77 -5.67
N LYS A 113 -9.87 3.36 -5.07
CA LYS A 113 -9.80 4.75 -4.60
C LYS A 113 -8.89 4.89 -3.38
N GLU A 114 -8.91 3.92 -2.46
CA GLU A 114 -8.00 3.90 -1.30
C GLU A 114 -6.54 3.81 -1.77
N LEU A 115 -6.26 3.02 -2.81
CA LEU A 115 -4.94 2.97 -3.44
C LEU A 115 -4.48 4.36 -3.92
N ILE A 116 -5.34 5.10 -4.63
CA ILE A 116 -4.98 6.44 -5.14
C ILE A 116 -4.74 7.42 -4.00
N LEU A 117 -5.60 7.42 -2.96
CA LEU A 117 -5.42 8.26 -1.78
C LEU A 117 -4.11 7.95 -1.07
N PHE A 118 -3.78 6.67 -0.92
CA PHE A 118 -2.53 6.23 -0.31
C PHE A 118 -1.30 6.69 -1.12
N ILE A 119 -1.33 6.55 -2.44
CA ILE A 119 -0.23 7.02 -3.31
C ILE A 119 -0.03 8.54 -3.12
N LYS A 120 -1.11 9.32 -3.13
CA LYS A 120 -1.04 10.79 -2.93
C LYS A 120 -0.46 11.16 -1.57
N GLU A 121 -0.94 10.51 -0.51
CA GLU A 121 -0.43 10.72 0.85
C GLU A 121 1.07 10.45 0.89
N MET A 122 1.53 9.34 0.31
CA MET A 122 2.94 8.98 0.31
C MET A 122 3.82 9.92 -0.52
N ILE A 123 3.36 10.36 -1.68
CA ILE A 123 4.08 11.35 -2.51
C ILE A 123 4.27 12.65 -1.71
N SER A 124 3.20 13.12 -1.06
CA SER A 124 3.23 14.34 -0.26
C SER A 124 4.14 14.21 0.96
N GLU A 125 4.04 13.11 1.71
CA GLU A 125 4.83 12.88 2.92
C GLU A 125 6.32 12.69 2.63
N ALA A 126 6.64 12.01 1.53
CA ALA A 126 8.03 11.78 1.12
C ALA A 126 8.67 13.01 0.46
N GLY A 127 7.88 13.98 0.00
CA GLY A 127 8.36 15.04 -0.89
C GLY A 127 8.98 14.46 -2.16
N ALA A 128 8.34 13.43 -2.73
CA ALA A 128 8.88 12.67 -3.84
C ALA A 128 8.92 13.50 -5.13
N GLU A 129 10.05 13.46 -5.83
CA GLU A 129 10.25 14.14 -7.12
C GLU A 129 10.07 13.17 -8.29
N GLU A 130 10.30 11.88 -8.05
CA GLU A 130 10.09 10.84 -9.05
C GLU A 130 9.24 9.73 -8.45
N VAL A 131 8.20 9.33 -9.18
CA VAL A 131 7.27 8.29 -8.73
C VAL A 131 7.05 7.32 -9.87
N VAL A 132 7.36 6.05 -9.59
CA VAL A 132 7.12 4.95 -10.51
C VAL A 132 6.08 4.03 -9.90
N VAL A 133 5.00 3.78 -10.64
CA VAL A 133 3.94 2.86 -10.25
C VAL A 133 3.94 1.67 -11.19
N LYS A 134 4.25 0.50 -10.65
CA LYS A 134 4.26 -0.77 -11.38
C LYS A 134 3.01 -1.57 -11.06
N VAL A 135 2.27 -1.95 -12.09
CA VAL A 135 1.03 -2.71 -11.98
C VAL A 135 1.22 -4.07 -12.63
N GLY A 136 0.83 -5.13 -11.94
CA GLY A 136 0.79 -6.48 -12.51
C GLY A 136 -0.09 -6.58 -13.77
N ASN A 137 0.24 -7.50 -14.68
CA ASN A 137 -0.57 -7.77 -15.86
C ASN A 137 -1.79 -8.68 -15.58
N GLY A 138 -1.99 -9.13 -14.33
CA GLY A 138 -3.19 -9.83 -13.88
C GLY A 138 -4.44 -8.94 -13.77
N GLY A 139 -5.45 -9.41 -13.03
CA GLY A 139 -6.56 -8.58 -12.53
C GLY A 139 -7.61 -8.07 -13.54
N GLY A 140 -7.46 -8.29 -14.85
CA GLY A 140 -8.50 -7.98 -15.85
C GLY A 140 -8.98 -6.52 -15.82
N LEU A 141 -10.29 -6.30 -15.67
CA LEU A 141 -10.86 -4.95 -15.58
C LEU A 141 -10.40 -4.16 -14.36
N ILE A 142 -10.10 -4.80 -13.23
CA ILE A 142 -9.64 -4.10 -12.02
C ILE A 142 -8.29 -3.42 -12.31
N ARG A 143 -7.36 -4.14 -12.96
CA ARG A 143 -6.11 -3.57 -13.46
C ARG A 143 -6.35 -2.36 -14.36
N ASN A 144 -7.25 -2.49 -15.34
CA ASN A 144 -7.55 -1.41 -16.28
C ASN A 144 -8.10 -0.16 -15.58
N ARG A 145 -8.98 -0.36 -14.58
CA ARG A 145 -9.52 0.73 -13.75
C ARG A 145 -8.43 1.41 -12.93
N ILE A 146 -7.57 0.64 -12.26
CA ILE A 146 -6.42 1.17 -11.51
C ILE A 146 -5.52 2.00 -12.42
N ILE A 147 -5.14 1.46 -13.59
CA ILE A 147 -4.32 2.17 -14.56
C ILE A 147 -4.97 3.49 -14.99
N ASN A 148 -6.27 3.48 -15.29
CA ASN A 148 -6.97 4.69 -15.71
C ASN A 148 -7.00 5.76 -14.61
N LEU A 149 -7.21 5.36 -13.36
CA LEU A 149 -7.15 6.27 -12.21
C LEU A 149 -5.74 6.85 -12.01
N LEU A 150 -4.70 6.05 -12.18
CA LEU A 150 -3.31 6.50 -12.05
C LEU A 150 -2.89 7.46 -13.17
N GLN A 151 -3.41 7.27 -14.39
CA GLN A 151 -3.11 8.16 -15.53
C GLN A 151 -3.57 9.60 -15.27
N ASP A 152 -4.62 9.79 -14.45
CA ASP A 152 -5.11 11.12 -14.08
C ASP A 152 -4.16 11.85 -13.09
N GLU A 153 -3.17 11.15 -12.51
CA GLU A 153 -2.22 11.67 -11.52
C GLU A 153 -0.84 12.05 -12.09
N ASN A 154 -0.65 11.97 -13.42
CA ASN A 154 0.60 12.28 -14.12
C ASN A 154 1.84 11.53 -13.56
N LEU A 155 1.66 10.25 -13.22
CA LEU A 155 2.71 9.37 -12.70
C LEU A 155 3.34 8.52 -13.82
N LEU A 156 4.58 8.08 -13.63
CA LEU A 156 5.17 7.08 -14.54
C LEU A 156 4.59 5.71 -14.20
N ILE A 157 3.80 5.15 -15.11
CA ILE A 157 3.11 3.89 -14.91
C ILE A 157 3.73 2.82 -15.79
N GLN A 158 4.01 1.65 -15.21
CA GLN A 158 4.53 0.48 -15.91
C GLN A 158 3.65 -0.74 -15.68
N ILE A 159 3.54 -1.59 -16.70
CA ILE A 159 2.95 -2.92 -16.55
C ILE A 159 4.07 -3.95 -16.44
N VAL A 160 3.95 -4.81 -15.45
CA VAL A 160 4.87 -5.92 -15.21
C VAL A 160 4.23 -7.21 -15.73
N ASP A 161 5.00 -7.99 -16.48
CA ASP A 161 4.56 -9.33 -16.87
C ASP A 161 4.80 -10.31 -15.71
N GLU A 162 3.72 -10.91 -15.20
CA GLU A 162 3.76 -11.80 -14.05
C GLU A 162 3.95 -13.28 -14.42
N SER A 163 4.06 -13.61 -15.72
CA SER A 163 4.11 -15.00 -16.19
C SER A 163 5.25 -15.81 -15.57
N ASP A 164 6.41 -15.19 -15.36
CA ASP A 164 7.58 -15.79 -14.72
C ASP A 164 7.67 -15.47 -13.21
N ILE A 165 6.68 -14.77 -12.67
CA ILE A 165 6.64 -14.37 -11.27
C ILE A 165 5.84 -15.43 -10.50
N GLN A 166 6.53 -16.10 -9.56
CA GLN A 166 5.84 -17.00 -8.65
C GLN A 166 4.75 -16.25 -7.87
N SER A 167 3.51 -16.68 -8.06
CA SER A 167 2.33 -16.24 -7.32
C SER A 167 2.44 -16.60 -5.84
N PHE A 168 2.00 -15.70 -4.97
CA PHE A 168 1.80 -15.97 -3.55
C PHE A 168 0.32 -15.81 -3.19
N ASP A 169 -0.10 -16.47 -2.11
CA ASP A 169 -1.45 -16.30 -1.55
C ASP A 169 -1.63 -14.94 -0.84
N ASP A 170 -0.52 -14.26 -0.53
CA ASP A 170 -0.51 -12.91 0.05
C ASP A 170 -0.25 -11.88 -1.05
N ASP A 171 -1.33 -11.20 -1.48
CA ASP A 171 -1.32 -10.18 -2.52
C ASP A 171 -0.31 -9.05 -2.21
N ALA A 172 -0.06 -8.74 -0.92
CA ALA A 172 0.92 -7.73 -0.55
C ALA A 172 2.37 -8.19 -0.79
N ILE A 173 2.66 -9.50 -0.75
CA ILE A 173 3.97 -10.05 -1.12
C ILE A 173 4.14 -10.05 -2.64
N SER A 174 3.09 -10.40 -3.39
CA SER A 174 3.09 -10.31 -4.86
C SER A 174 3.37 -8.87 -5.31
N ALA A 175 2.72 -7.88 -4.68
CA ALA A 175 2.99 -6.46 -4.93
C ALA A 175 4.46 -6.05 -4.68
N CYS A 176 5.13 -6.64 -3.68
CA CYS A 176 6.55 -6.41 -3.44
C CYS A 176 7.43 -6.91 -4.61
N LYS A 177 7.10 -8.08 -5.18
CA LYS A 177 7.80 -8.61 -6.36
C LYS A 177 7.55 -7.76 -7.60
N ILE A 178 6.30 -7.35 -7.81
CA ILE A 178 5.91 -6.47 -8.93
C ILE A 178 6.71 -5.17 -8.88
N ALA A 179 6.85 -4.54 -7.69
CA ALA A 179 7.65 -3.33 -7.52
C ALA A 179 9.10 -3.52 -8.02
N MET A 180 9.71 -4.67 -7.71
CA MET A 180 11.12 -4.94 -8.04
C MET A 180 11.36 -5.45 -9.46
N THR A 181 10.31 -5.83 -10.18
CA THR A 181 10.43 -6.41 -11.53
C THR A 181 10.42 -5.30 -12.60
N PRO A 182 11.24 -5.37 -13.66
CA PRO A 182 11.15 -4.44 -14.78
C PRO A 182 9.75 -4.46 -15.42
N GLY A 183 9.23 -3.29 -15.77
CA GLY A 183 7.93 -3.16 -16.44
C GLY A 183 8.03 -2.35 -17.73
N LYS A 184 6.97 -2.42 -18.54
CA LYS A 184 6.82 -1.64 -19.78
C LYS A 184 5.96 -0.41 -19.51
N GLU A 185 6.46 0.76 -19.86
CA GLU A 185 5.75 2.03 -19.66
C GLU A 185 4.43 2.06 -20.46
N ILE A 186 3.39 2.64 -19.88
CA ILE A 186 2.10 2.87 -20.51
C ILE A 186 1.67 4.33 -20.40
N LYS A 187 1.13 4.88 -21.49
CA LYS A 187 0.68 6.28 -21.60
C LYS A 187 -0.75 6.44 -22.11
N TYR A 188 -1.52 5.36 -22.10
CA TYR A 188 -2.86 5.31 -22.66
C TYR A 188 -3.84 4.70 -21.67
N LYS A 189 -5.10 5.14 -21.76
CA LYS A 189 -6.20 4.55 -20.98
C LYS A 189 -6.56 3.18 -21.53
N MET A 190 -6.91 2.28 -20.64
CA MET A 190 -7.36 0.92 -20.96
C MET A 190 -8.89 0.85 -21.06
N SER A 191 -9.38 -0.04 -21.93
CA SER A 191 -10.82 -0.31 -22.01
C SER A 191 -11.31 -0.92 -20.70
N VAL A 192 -12.35 -0.32 -20.13
CA VAL A 192 -13.05 -0.83 -18.95
C VAL A 192 -14.40 -1.45 -19.31
N GLU A 193 -14.63 -1.70 -20.61
CA GLU A 193 -15.87 -2.32 -21.06
C GLU A 193 -15.90 -3.80 -20.65
N PRO A 194 -16.89 -4.23 -19.84
CA PRO A 194 -16.95 -5.60 -19.39
C PRO A 194 -17.26 -6.58 -20.52
N LYS A 195 -16.43 -7.62 -20.65
CA LYS A 195 -16.68 -8.71 -21.59
C LYS A 195 -17.77 -9.65 -21.07
N GLU A 196 -18.47 -10.34 -21.96
CA GLU A 196 -19.51 -11.31 -21.58
C GLU A 196 -19.00 -12.39 -20.62
N GLY A 197 -17.76 -12.85 -20.78
CA GLY A 197 -17.15 -13.82 -19.87
C GLY A 197 -16.99 -13.29 -18.44
N GLU A 198 -16.66 -12.02 -18.28
CA GLU A 198 -16.47 -11.36 -16.98
C GLU A 198 -17.81 -11.13 -16.29
N ILE A 199 -18.83 -10.72 -17.06
CA ILE A 199 -20.22 -10.61 -16.58
C ILE A 199 -20.70 -11.96 -16.05
N LYS A 200 -20.53 -13.04 -16.82
CA LYS A 200 -20.90 -14.39 -16.39
C LYS A 200 -20.15 -14.83 -15.13
N ASN A 201 -18.87 -14.47 -15.01
CA ASN A 201 -18.10 -14.80 -13.81
C ASN A 201 -18.63 -14.08 -12.57
N ILE A 202 -18.97 -12.79 -12.67
CA ILE A 202 -19.58 -12.04 -11.56
C ILE A 202 -20.94 -12.61 -11.16
N GLN A 203 -21.78 -12.98 -12.13
CA GLN A 203 -23.05 -13.67 -11.85
C GLN A 203 -22.85 -15.01 -11.14
N ARG A 204 -21.82 -15.77 -11.52
CA ARG A 204 -21.43 -17.00 -10.82
C ARG A 204 -20.97 -16.71 -9.38
N LEU A 205 -20.13 -15.68 -9.19
CA LEU A 205 -19.66 -15.26 -7.87
C LEU A 205 -20.81 -14.79 -6.97
N SER A 206 -21.79 -14.06 -7.52
CA SER A 206 -22.95 -13.64 -6.76
C SER A 206 -23.72 -14.85 -6.23
N ARG A 207 -23.92 -15.88 -7.07
CA ARG A 207 -24.61 -17.12 -6.68
C ARG A 207 -23.83 -17.90 -5.63
N LEU A 208 -22.50 -17.97 -5.74
CA LEU A 208 -21.68 -18.65 -4.73
C LEU A 208 -21.75 -17.94 -3.38
N LYS A 209 -21.62 -16.61 -3.37
CA LYS A 209 -21.60 -15.80 -2.15
C LYS A 209 -22.96 -15.76 -1.45
N SER A 210 -24.04 -15.66 -2.22
CA SER A 210 -25.40 -15.65 -1.70
C SER A 210 -26.03 -17.05 -1.55
N LYS A 211 -25.34 -18.10 -1.99
CA LYS A 211 -25.79 -19.49 -2.18
C LYS A 211 -26.86 -19.72 -3.26
N ASN A 212 -27.71 -18.73 -3.58
CA ASN A 212 -28.82 -18.93 -4.52
C ASN A 212 -29.11 -17.74 -5.47
N ILE A 213 -28.59 -16.54 -5.23
CA ILE A 213 -28.95 -15.35 -6.01
C ILE A 213 -27.93 -15.09 -7.12
N THR A 214 -28.44 -15.12 -8.36
CA THR A 214 -27.70 -14.67 -9.54
C THR A 214 -28.15 -13.25 -9.87
N ILE A 215 -27.23 -12.28 -9.81
CA ILE A 215 -27.55 -10.88 -10.14
C ILE A 215 -27.78 -10.69 -11.64
N SER A 216 -28.56 -9.69 -12.01
CA SER A 216 -28.79 -9.33 -13.41
C SER A 216 -27.49 -8.94 -14.13
N LYS A 217 -27.49 -9.02 -15.47
CA LYS A 217 -26.33 -8.56 -16.28
C LYS A 217 -26.02 -7.09 -16.03
N GLU A 218 -27.06 -6.26 -15.84
CA GLU A 218 -26.89 -4.83 -15.58
C GLU A 218 -26.18 -4.61 -14.24
N LEU A 219 -26.64 -5.27 -13.17
CA LEU A 219 -25.97 -5.20 -11.86
C LEU A 219 -24.54 -5.73 -11.93
N ALA A 220 -24.31 -6.83 -12.64
CA ALA A 220 -22.96 -7.37 -12.85
C ALA A 220 -22.04 -6.38 -13.59
N ARG A 221 -22.57 -5.63 -14.58
CA ARG A 221 -21.80 -4.55 -15.23
C ARG A 221 -21.44 -3.45 -14.24
N LYS A 222 -22.39 -2.98 -13.42
CA LYS A 222 -22.16 -1.98 -12.37
C LYS A 222 -21.08 -2.42 -11.37
N VAL A 223 -21.07 -3.70 -11.01
CA VAL A 223 -20.00 -4.29 -10.17
C VAL A 223 -18.64 -4.26 -10.88
N LEU A 224 -18.58 -4.66 -12.15
CA LEU A 224 -17.33 -4.75 -12.91
C LEU A 224 -16.66 -3.38 -13.12
N ILE A 225 -17.47 -2.36 -13.40
CA ILE A 225 -16.99 -0.96 -13.49
C ILE A 225 -16.80 -0.31 -12.10
N GLY A 226 -17.25 -1.00 -11.04
CA GLY A 226 -17.14 -0.62 -9.63
C GLY A 226 -17.93 0.60 -9.23
N GLU A 227 -19.12 0.75 -9.80
CA GLU A 227 -20.15 1.65 -9.29
C GLU A 227 -20.74 1.13 -7.96
N ILE A 228 -20.85 -0.20 -7.83
CA ILE A 228 -21.37 -0.88 -6.64
C ILE A 228 -20.52 -2.11 -6.32
N SER A 229 -20.54 -2.55 -5.06
CA SER A 229 -19.96 -3.82 -4.63
C SER A 229 -20.83 -5.02 -5.03
N LEU A 230 -20.23 -6.21 -5.01
CA LEU A 230 -20.96 -7.46 -5.25
C LEU A 230 -22.06 -7.68 -4.20
N GLU A 231 -21.78 -7.31 -2.95
CA GLU A 231 -22.70 -7.37 -1.82
C GLU A 231 -23.92 -6.47 -2.04
N GLU A 232 -23.70 -5.19 -2.37
CA GLU A 232 -24.78 -4.25 -2.69
C GLU A 232 -25.61 -4.73 -3.89
N ALA A 233 -24.95 -5.27 -4.92
CA ALA A 233 -25.65 -5.83 -6.06
C ALA A 233 -26.55 -7.01 -5.68
N ILE A 234 -26.09 -7.89 -4.79
CA ILE A 234 -26.91 -9.00 -4.26
C ILE A 234 -28.09 -8.44 -3.45
N GLU A 235 -27.90 -7.41 -2.64
CA GLU A 235 -28.99 -6.79 -1.88
C GLU A 235 -30.03 -6.12 -2.78
N PHE A 236 -29.60 -5.37 -3.80
CA PHE A 236 -30.53 -4.78 -4.78
C PHE A 236 -31.32 -5.86 -5.51
N GLN A 237 -30.68 -6.96 -5.89
CA GLN A 237 -31.36 -8.09 -6.54
C GLN A 237 -32.37 -8.78 -5.63
N LYS A 238 -32.15 -8.83 -4.31
CA LYS A 238 -33.12 -9.40 -3.35
C LYS A 238 -34.37 -8.55 -3.18
N ARG A 239 -34.25 -7.23 -3.37
CA ARG A 239 -35.34 -6.25 -3.20
C ARG A 239 -36.15 -6.02 -4.48
N SER A 240 -35.68 -6.57 -5.61
CA SER A 240 -36.33 -6.51 -6.93
C SER A 240 -37.19 -7.74 -7.15
#